data_AF-A0A392RYI6-F1
#
_entry.id   AF-A0A392RYI6-F1
#
_cell.length_a   1.000
_cell.length_b   1.000
_cell.length_c   1.000
_cell.angle_alpha   90.00
_cell.angle_beta   90.00
_cell.angle_gamma   90.00
#
_symmetry.space_group_name_H-M   'P 1'
#
loop_
_entity.id
_entity.type
_entity.pdbx_description
1 polymer ?
#
loop_
_entity_poly.entity_id
_entity_poly.type
_entity_poly.pdbx_seq_one_letter_code
_entity_poly.pdbx_strand_id
1 'polypeptide(L)'
;EHASPERIHTCAPKPSEAEVVIIDNPATETPTLSTIPNPSPSSSNPFSNLSTQFHEDLLRLSTIKDRFLVCPSDVDLEVSSIKARICNALDVAAAKIKAVVSKRDLDGISFMRNSL
;
A
#
# COMPACT_ATOMS: atom_id res chain seq x y z
N GLU A 1 -12.69 -54.93 46.01
CA GLU A 1 -11.72 -53.92 46.51
C GLU A 1 -11.24 -53.15 45.29
N HIS A 2 -11.71 -51.93 45.08
CA HIS A 2 -11.32 -51.11 43.93
C HIS A 2 -10.34 -50.05 44.43
N ALA A 3 -9.07 -50.17 44.04
CA ALA A 3 -8.04 -49.18 44.34
C ALA A 3 -8.26 -47.94 43.46
N SER A 4 -8.35 -46.78 44.09
CA SER A 4 -8.47 -45.47 43.42
C SER A 4 -7.11 -45.04 42.84
N PRO A 5 -7.04 -44.40 41.66
CA PRO A 5 -5.76 -43.95 41.10
C PRO A 5 -5.15 -42.78 41.91
N GLU A 6 -3.84 -42.79 42.11
CA GLU A 6 -3.08 -41.68 42.71
C GLU A 6 -3.13 -40.43 41.81
N ARG A 7 -3.56 -39.29 42.37
CA ARG A 7 -3.43 -37.98 41.71
C ARG A 7 -1.98 -37.49 41.86
N ILE A 8 -1.20 -37.66 40.81
CA ILE A 8 0.10 -37.00 40.67
C ILE A 8 -0.14 -35.50 40.49
N HIS A 9 0.20 -34.71 41.49
CA HIS A 9 0.26 -33.24 41.38
C HIS A 9 1.50 -32.86 40.58
N THR A 10 1.33 -32.44 39.33
CA THR A 10 2.39 -31.78 38.57
C THR A 10 2.53 -30.35 39.06
N CYS A 11 3.51 -30.10 39.93
CA CYS A 11 3.93 -28.74 40.24
C CYS A 11 4.52 -28.11 38.97
N ALA A 12 3.93 -27.02 38.47
CA ALA A 12 4.53 -26.22 37.42
C ALA A 12 5.88 -25.67 37.92
N PRO A 13 6.97 -25.74 37.14
CA PRO A 13 8.24 -25.14 37.52
C PRO A 13 8.08 -23.66 37.81
N LYS A 14 8.65 -23.20 38.92
CA LYS A 14 8.71 -21.78 39.29
C LYS A 14 9.41 -21.02 38.14
N PRO A 15 8.82 -19.95 37.58
CA PRO A 15 9.51 -19.15 36.57
C PRO A 15 10.77 -18.55 37.21
N SER A 16 11.91 -18.79 36.57
CA SER A 16 13.17 -18.10 36.88
C SER A 16 12.98 -16.61 36.62
N GLU A 17 13.43 -15.75 37.53
CA GLU A 17 13.51 -14.31 37.29
C GLU A 17 14.49 -14.09 36.13
N ALA A 18 13.93 -13.88 34.93
CA ALA A 18 14.69 -13.36 33.81
C ALA A 18 14.85 -11.85 34.04
N GLU A 19 16.10 -11.40 34.10
CA GLU A 19 16.45 -9.98 34.13
C GLU A 19 15.79 -9.29 32.94
N VAL A 20 14.82 -8.41 33.23
CA VAL A 20 14.16 -7.58 32.22
C VAL A 20 15.18 -6.55 31.77
N VAL A 21 15.88 -6.84 30.68
CA VAL A 21 16.64 -5.82 29.95
C VAL A 21 15.62 -4.81 29.42
N ILE A 22 15.54 -3.66 30.07
CA ILE A 22 14.78 -2.52 29.59
C ILE A 22 15.51 -2.04 28.34
N ILE A 23 14.99 -2.41 27.16
CA ILE A 23 15.40 -1.79 25.91
C ILE A 23 14.69 -0.45 25.86
N ASP A 24 15.40 0.63 26.17
CA ASP A 24 14.95 1.99 25.87
C ASP A 24 14.76 2.10 24.36
N ASN A 25 13.51 2.01 23.92
CA ASN A 25 13.13 2.24 22.54
C ASN A 25 13.17 3.77 22.31
N PRO A 26 14.07 4.32 21.47
CA PRO A 26 13.98 5.73 21.14
C PRO A 26 12.67 5.98 20.37
N ALA A 27 11.96 7.00 20.84
CA ALA A 27 10.65 7.49 20.40
C ALA A 27 10.18 7.02 19.02
N THR A 28 8.98 6.43 18.99
CA THR A 28 8.18 6.21 17.77
C THR A 28 7.96 7.54 17.06
N GLU A 29 8.77 7.83 16.03
CA GLU A 29 8.44 8.87 15.08
C GLU A 29 7.15 8.48 14.37
N THR A 30 6.08 9.21 14.65
CA THR A 30 4.80 9.14 13.93
C THR A 30 5.08 9.17 12.42
N PRO A 31 4.58 8.20 11.62
CA PRO A 31 4.78 8.26 10.19
C PRO A 31 4.06 9.49 9.67
N THR A 32 4.84 10.48 9.21
CA THR A 32 4.31 11.68 8.56
C THR A 32 3.45 11.24 7.39
N LEU A 33 2.14 11.48 7.52
CA LEU A 33 1.13 11.17 6.53
C LEU A 33 1.53 11.88 5.23
N SER A 34 1.95 11.08 4.26
CA SER A 34 2.51 11.54 2.98
C SER A 34 1.47 12.43 2.30
N THR A 35 1.72 13.74 2.29
CA THR A 35 0.90 14.70 1.57
C THR A 35 1.15 14.49 0.08
N ILE A 36 0.11 14.08 -0.63
CA ILE A 36 0.15 13.75 -2.05
C ILE A 36 0.66 14.98 -2.83
N PRO A 37 1.79 14.88 -3.56
CA PRO A 37 2.22 15.94 -4.45
C PRO A 37 1.23 16.03 -5.60
N ASN A 38 0.60 17.19 -5.79
CA ASN A 38 -0.31 17.45 -6.90
C ASN A 38 0.56 17.69 -8.17
N PRO A 39 0.57 16.80 -9.18
CA PRO A 39 1.46 16.96 -10.31
C PRO A 39 0.93 18.02 -11.29
N SER A 40 1.75 19.02 -11.57
CA SER A 40 1.50 20.01 -12.61
C SER A 40 1.21 19.35 -13.98
N PRO A 41 0.25 19.86 -14.77
CA PRO A 41 -0.24 19.19 -15.95
C PRO A 41 0.66 19.49 -17.17
N SER A 42 1.80 18.82 -17.30
CA SER A 42 2.64 19.03 -18.50
C SER A 42 3.30 17.78 -19.09
N SER A 43 2.82 16.57 -18.77
CA SER A 43 3.24 15.36 -19.50
C SER A 43 2.13 14.81 -20.39
N SER A 44 2.49 14.61 -21.67
CA SER A 44 1.68 13.93 -22.69
C SER A 44 1.51 12.44 -22.41
N ASN A 45 2.41 11.85 -21.62
CA ASN A 45 2.27 10.49 -21.12
C ASN A 45 1.59 10.49 -19.75
N PRO A 46 0.35 9.99 -19.62
CA PRO A 46 -0.37 9.96 -18.34
C PRO A 46 0.31 9.09 -17.28
N PHE A 47 1.27 8.25 -17.66
CA PHE A 47 2.01 7.35 -16.78
C PHE A 47 3.45 7.79 -16.49
N SER A 48 3.92 8.92 -17.04
CA SER A 48 5.35 9.28 -16.97
C SER A 48 5.88 9.44 -15.55
N ASN A 49 5.02 9.77 -14.59
CA ASN A 49 5.37 9.85 -13.17
C ASN A 49 5.04 8.55 -12.40
N LEU A 50 4.13 7.72 -12.93
CA LEU A 50 3.66 6.51 -12.25
C LEU A 50 4.76 5.47 -12.14
N SER A 51 5.56 5.26 -13.18
CA SER A 51 6.60 4.21 -13.16
C SER A 51 7.66 4.45 -12.08
N THR A 52 8.18 5.67 -11.98
CA THR A 52 9.16 6.04 -10.94
C THR A 52 8.53 5.93 -9.56
N GLN A 53 7.33 6.50 -9.38
CA GLN A 53 6.64 6.45 -8.10
C GLN A 53 6.32 5.02 -7.66
N PHE A 54 5.91 4.16 -8.60
CA PHE A 54 5.63 2.76 -8.34
C PHE A 54 6.89 1.98 -7.96
N HIS A 55 8.03 2.30 -8.57
CA HIS A 55 9.31 1.71 -8.18
C HIS A 55 9.68 2.04 -6.74
N GLU A 56 9.61 3.32 -6.36
CA GLU A 56 9.86 3.78 -4.99
C GLU A 56 8.88 3.16 -3.98
N ASP A 57 7.61 3.05 -4.36
CA ASP A 57 6.57 2.40 -3.57
C ASP A 57 6.90 0.92 -3.30
N LEU A 58 7.36 0.19 -4.32
CA LEU A 58 7.79 -1.21 -4.16
C LEU A 58 9.06 -1.33 -3.30
N LEU A 59 10.01 -0.40 -3.43
CA LEU A 59 11.21 -0.37 -2.59
C LEU A 59 10.84 -0.15 -1.12
N ARG A 60 9.90 0.76 -0.86
CA ARG A 60 9.37 1.03 0.47
C ARG A 60 8.62 -0.18 1.03
N LEU A 61 7.78 -0.84 0.22
CA LEU A 61 7.08 -2.05 0.60
C LEU A 61 8.06 -3.20 0.96
N SER A 62 9.13 -3.38 0.17
CA SER A 62 10.17 -4.36 0.49
C SER A 62 10.79 -4.06 1.85
N THR A 63 11.14 -2.79 2.08
CA THR A 63 11.74 -2.36 3.34
C THR A 63 10.82 -2.59 4.54
N ILE A 64 9.51 -2.41 4.39
CA ILE A 64 8.52 -2.69 5.44
C ILE A 64 8.45 -4.20 5.72
N LYS A 65 8.32 -5.01 4.66
CA LYS A 65 8.21 -6.47 4.76
C LYS A 65 9.45 -7.13 5.37
N ASP A 66 10.63 -6.57 5.15
CA ASP A 66 11.90 -7.15 5.60
C ASP A 66 12.20 -6.82 7.09
N ARG A 67 11.32 -6.12 7.80
CA ARG A 67 11.48 -5.82 9.24
C ARG A 67 11.18 -7.06 10.09
N PHE A 68 12.05 -7.32 11.08
CA PHE A 68 12.02 -8.50 11.97
C PHE A 68 10.69 -8.71 12.73
N LEU A 69 9.86 -7.67 12.90
CA LEU A 69 8.56 -7.71 13.56
C LEU A 69 7.52 -6.83 12.84
N VAL A 70 7.45 -6.89 11.52
CA VAL A 70 6.44 -6.13 10.77
C VAL A 70 5.03 -6.59 11.15
N CYS A 71 4.14 -5.64 11.45
CA CYS A 71 2.73 -5.97 11.61
C CYS A 71 2.11 -6.18 10.22
N PRO A 72 1.30 -7.24 9.99
CA PRO A 72 0.62 -7.44 8.70
C PRO A 72 -0.17 -6.21 8.23
N SER A 73 -0.75 -5.45 9.17
CA SER A 73 -1.48 -4.21 8.86
C SER A 73 -0.61 -3.15 8.19
N ASP A 74 0.67 -3.04 8.53
CA ASP A 74 1.57 -2.05 7.94
C ASP A 74 1.83 -2.36 6.46
N VAL A 75 1.95 -3.66 6.15
CA VAL A 75 2.03 -4.16 4.77
C VAL A 75 0.72 -3.90 4.04
N ASP A 76 -0.41 -4.21 4.64
CA ASP A 76 -1.74 -4.01 4.04
C ASP A 76 -2.03 -2.54 3.74
N LEU A 77 -1.65 -1.63 4.64
CA LEU A 77 -1.78 -0.18 4.46
C LEU A 77 -0.93 0.31 3.30
N GLU A 78 0.32 -0.14 3.22
CA GLU A 78 1.22 0.22 2.11
C GLU A 78 0.69 -0.31 0.78
N VAL A 79 0.27 -1.58 0.71
CA VAL A 79 -0.33 -2.18 -0.49
C VAL A 79 -1.60 -1.44 -0.91
N SER A 80 -2.45 -1.05 0.05
CA SER A 80 -3.66 -0.28 -0.22
C SER A 80 -3.35 1.11 -0.79
N SER A 81 -2.32 1.79 -0.26
CA SER A 81 -1.83 3.07 -0.77
C SER A 81 -1.32 2.94 -2.22
N ILE A 82 -0.52 1.90 -2.50
CA ILE A 82 -0.01 1.61 -3.85
C ILE A 82 -1.16 1.37 -4.83
N LYS A 83 -2.13 0.53 -4.43
CA LYS A 83 -3.32 0.25 -5.24
C LYS A 83 -4.11 1.52 -5.54
N ALA A 84 -4.34 2.37 -4.55
CA ALA A 84 -5.06 3.63 -4.71
C ALA A 84 -4.35 4.56 -5.71
N ARG A 85 -3.01 4.67 -5.62
CA ARG A 85 -2.21 5.47 -6.57
C ARG A 85 -2.33 4.96 -8.01
N ILE A 86 -2.23 3.63 -8.21
CA ILE A 86 -2.39 3.02 -9.54
C ILE A 86 -3.79 3.29 -10.09
N CYS A 87 -4.83 3.04 -9.30
CA CYS A 87 -6.22 3.28 -9.72
C CYS A 87 -6.42 4.74 -10.14
N ASN A 88 -5.97 5.70 -9.33
CA ASN A 88 -6.09 7.12 -9.66
C ASN A 88 -5.37 7.48 -10.96
N ALA A 89 -4.16 6.94 -11.19
CA ALA A 89 -3.44 7.17 -12.43
C ALA A 89 -4.17 6.58 -13.66
N LEU A 90 -4.77 5.39 -13.50
CA LEU A 90 -5.58 4.77 -14.55
C LEU A 90 -6.86 5.57 -14.84
N ASP A 91 -7.54 6.08 -13.82
CA ASP A 91 -8.73 6.92 -13.99
C ASP A 91 -8.41 8.22 -14.73
N VAL A 92 -7.30 8.88 -14.38
CA VAL A 92 -6.81 10.07 -15.09
C VAL A 92 -6.47 9.75 -16.55
N ALA A 93 -5.80 8.62 -16.80
CA ALA A 93 -5.48 8.18 -18.16
C ALA A 93 -6.75 7.88 -18.98
N ALA A 94 -7.71 7.18 -18.38
CA ALA A 94 -8.99 6.85 -19.00
C ALA A 94 -9.78 8.12 -19.36
N ALA A 95 -9.83 9.10 -18.46
CA ALA A 95 -10.48 10.38 -18.71
C ALA A 95 -9.83 11.13 -19.89
N LYS A 96 -8.49 11.16 -19.96
CA LYS A 96 -7.75 11.77 -21.08
C LYS A 96 -8.05 11.07 -22.41
N ILE A 97 -8.02 9.73 -22.43
CA ILE A 97 -8.33 8.94 -23.63
C ILE A 97 -9.77 9.21 -24.09
N LYS A 98 -10.72 9.19 -23.15
CA LYS A 98 -12.13 9.46 -23.43
C LYS A 98 -12.31 10.84 -24.08
N ALA A 99 -11.66 11.87 -23.55
CA ALA A 99 -11.74 13.21 -24.12
C ALA A 99 -11.21 13.28 -25.57
N VAL A 100 -10.09 12.60 -25.86
CA VAL A 100 -9.51 12.54 -27.21
C VAL A 100 -10.42 11.77 -28.18
N VAL A 101 -11.03 10.66 -27.73
CA VAL A 101 -11.97 9.88 -28.54
C VAL A 101 -13.22 10.69 -28.84
N SER A 102 -13.84 11.31 -27.84
CA SER A 102 -15.05 12.14 -28.02
C SER A 102 -14.80 13.32 -28.96
N LYS A 103 -13.62 13.95 -28.89
CA LYS A 103 -13.25 15.00 -29.83
C LYS A 103 -13.18 14.50 -31.27
N ARG A 104 -12.48 13.37 -31.50
CA ARG A 104 -12.38 12.77 -32.84
C ARG A 104 -13.73 12.33 -33.41
N ASP A 105 -14.62 11.85 -32.55
CA ASP A 105 -15.97 11.46 -32.94
C ASP A 105 -16.77 12.67 -33.46
N LEU A 106 -16.75 13.77 -32.72
CA LEU A 106 -17.36 15.04 -33.15
C LEU A 106 -16.74 15.58 -34.45
N ASP A 107 -15.41 15.55 -34.56
CA ASP A 107 -14.70 15.99 -35.76
C ASP A 107 -15.12 15.13 -36.98
N GLY A 108 -15.24 13.80 -36.81
CA GLY A 108 -15.70 12.89 -37.87
C GLY A 108 -17.14 13.14 -38.31
N ILE A 109 -18.06 13.38 -37.37
CA ILE A 109 -19.44 13.76 -37.68
C ILE A 109 -19.49 15.09 -38.45
N SER A 110 -18.70 16.08 -38.02
CA SER A 110 -18.63 17.37 -38.70
C SER A 110 -18.11 17.25 -40.13
N PHE A 111 -17.11 16.38 -40.35
CA PHE A 111 -16.55 16.11 -41.67
C PHE A 111 -17.60 15.49 -42.61
N MET A 112 -18.33 14.47 -42.14
CA MET A 112 -19.40 13.84 -42.93
C MET A 112 -20.52 14.82 -43.28
N ARG A 113 -20.94 15.66 -42.32
CA ARG A 113 -21.97 16.69 -42.55
C ARG A 113 -21.57 17.70 -43.62
N ASN A 114 -20.30 18.11 -43.64
CA ASN A 114 -19.79 19.10 -44.59
C ASN A 114 -19.46 18.49 -45.98
N SER A 115 -19.49 17.17 -46.12
CA SER A 115 -19.21 16.46 -47.38
C SER A 115 -20.48 16.05 -48.15
N LEU A 116 -21.67 16.39 -47.62
CA LEU A 116 -23.00 16.20 -48.20
C LEU A 116 -23.51 17.52 -48.78
#